data_AF-A0A165L1L6-F1
#
_entry.id   AF-A0A165L1L6-F1
#
_cell.length_a   1.000
_cell.length_b   1.000
_cell.length_c   1.000
_cell.angle_alpha   90.00
_cell.angle_beta   90.00
_cell.angle_gamma   90.00
#
_symmetry.space_group_name_H-M   'P 1'
#
loop_
_entity.id
_entity.type
_entity.pdbx_description
1 polymer ?
#
loop_
_entity_poly.entity_id
_entity_poly.type
_entity_poly.pdbx_seq_one_letter_code
_entity_poly.pdbx_strand_id
1 'polypeptide(L)'
;MKTFGKRNHELNYWKRTGVYAVIQNDYDQFLCVENLDGHLFLVGGGVESEESLERALSRESIEETGHDIQIIEEIGRAERHWVSEKYPGDSQHNVGIVYACELLEKIAEPVEKEIMRWVDFDYLEGHLFHEHHLYLVKQYLKISEP
;
A
#
# COMPACT_ATOMS: atom_id res chain seq x y z
N MET A 1 2.62 -3.27 16.39
CA MET A 1 1.91 -2.79 15.18
C MET A 1 1.24 -1.48 15.55
N LYS A 2 1.46 -0.42 14.77
CA LYS A 2 0.81 0.88 14.96
C LYS A 2 -0.63 0.81 14.42
N THR A 3 -1.58 1.37 15.15
CA THR A 3 -3.01 1.38 14.79
C THR A 3 -3.48 2.81 14.54
N PHE A 4 -4.21 2.99 13.44
CA PHE A 4 -4.81 4.25 13.00
C PHE A 4 -6.34 4.17 13.01
N GLY A 5 -6.99 5.34 13.09
CA GLY A 5 -8.44 5.45 13.23
C GLY A 5 -8.96 5.08 14.62
N LYS A 6 -10.26 5.30 14.85
CA LYS A 6 -10.93 5.00 16.12
C LYS A 6 -11.79 3.76 15.97
N ARG A 7 -11.41 2.68 16.64
CA ARG A 7 -12.20 1.45 16.69
C ARG A 7 -13.48 1.67 17.51
N ASN A 8 -14.61 1.20 16.99
CA ASN A 8 -15.87 1.06 17.72
C ASN A 8 -16.09 -0.43 18.03
N HIS A 9 -16.02 -0.80 19.31
CA HIS A 9 -16.13 -2.20 19.75
C HIS A 9 -17.54 -2.80 19.60
N GLU A 10 -18.55 -1.98 19.30
CA GLU A 10 -19.92 -2.43 19.05
C GLU A 10 -20.14 -2.85 17.59
N LEU A 11 -19.22 -2.52 16.69
CA LEU A 11 -19.31 -2.82 15.26
C LEU A 11 -18.46 -4.04 14.89
N ASN A 12 -18.99 -4.84 13.96
CA ASN A 12 -18.19 -5.84 13.25
C ASN A 12 -17.46 -5.15 12.09
N TYR A 13 -16.18 -5.51 11.91
CA TYR A 13 -15.34 -4.99 10.83
C TYR A 13 -15.02 -6.09 9.84
N TRP A 14 -15.05 -5.75 8.56
CA TRP A 14 -14.48 -6.59 7.52
C TRP A 14 -12.97 -6.42 7.54
N LYS A 15 -12.27 -7.49 7.94
CA LYS A 15 -10.81 -7.49 7.96
C LYS A 15 -10.27 -7.79 6.56
N ARG A 16 -9.44 -6.89 6.05
CA ARG A 16 -8.66 -7.08 4.82
C ARG A 16 -7.18 -6.95 5.16
N THR A 17 -6.40 -7.97 4.83
CA THR A 17 -4.93 -7.91 4.89
C THR A 17 -4.43 -7.62 3.49
N GLY A 18 -3.58 -6.63 3.36
CA GLY A 18 -2.91 -6.29 2.11
C GLY A 18 -1.40 -6.23 2.27
N VAL A 19 -0.71 -6.43 1.15
CA VAL A 19 0.74 -6.37 1.05
C VAL A 19 1.12 -5.31 0.02
N TYR A 20 2.14 -4.50 0.33
CA TYR A 20 2.48 -3.32 -0.47
C TYR A 20 3.99 -3.14 -0.61
N ALA A 21 4.40 -2.57 -1.73
CA ALA A 21 5.80 -2.29 -2.06
C ALA A 21 6.09 -0.78 -2.00
N VAL A 22 7.18 -0.43 -1.34
CA VAL A 22 7.86 0.85 -1.49
C VAL A 22 8.96 0.65 -2.51
N ILE A 23 8.78 1.25 -3.69
CA ILE A 23 9.70 1.15 -4.82
C ILE A 23 10.22 2.55 -5.11
N GLN A 24 11.53 2.73 -5.01
CA GLN A 24 12.21 4.00 -5.30
C GLN A 24 13.08 3.88 -6.54
N ASN A 25 13.14 4.94 -7.35
CA ASN A 25 14.11 5.07 -8.45
C ASN A 25 15.33 5.89 -8.02
N ASP A 26 16.32 5.99 -8.92
CA ASP A 26 17.56 6.74 -8.70
C ASP A 26 17.37 8.26 -8.52
N TYR A 27 16.15 8.77 -8.71
CA TYR A 27 15.79 10.18 -8.54
C TYR A 27 15.01 10.44 -7.23
N ASP A 28 15.05 9.50 -6.28
CA ASP A 28 14.32 9.55 -4.99
C ASP A 28 12.79 9.65 -5.17
N GLN A 29 12.26 9.18 -6.30
CA GLN A 29 10.82 9.14 -6.56
C GLN A 29 10.25 7.76 -6.24
N PHE A 30 8.99 7.74 -5.85
CA PHE A 30 8.23 6.54 -5.49
C PHE A 30 7.29 6.14 -6.63
N LEU A 31 7.25 4.86 -6.96
CA LEU A 31 6.24 4.32 -7.86
C LEU A 31 4.92 4.13 -7.09
N CYS A 32 3.86 4.73 -7.60
CA CYS A 32 2.53 4.67 -7.02
C CYS A 32 1.47 4.41 -8.09
N VAL A 33 0.35 3.83 -7.66
CA VAL A 33 -0.88 3.74 -8.42
C VAL A 33 -1.71 4.98 -8.12
N GLU A 34 -2.13 5.73 -9.14
CA GLU A 34 -3.00 6.90 -9.01
C GLU A 34 -4.39 6.58 -9.54
N ASN A 35 -5.41 6.79 -8.69
CA ASN A 35 -6.79 6.64 -9.08
C ASN A 35 -7.33 7.91 -9.77
N LEU A 36 -8.56 7.85 -10.31
CA LEU A 36 -9.18 8.98 -11.03
C LEU A 36 -9.44 10.22 -10.15
N ASP A 37 -9.44 10.07 -8.83
CA ASP A 37 -9.61 11.18 -7.88
C ASP A 37 -8.28 11.82 -7.47
N GLY A 38 -7.14 11.33 -8.01
CA GLY A 38 -5.80 11.83 -7.68
C GLY A 38 -5.25 11.30 -6.35
N HIS A 39 -5.87 10.27 -5.78
CA HIS A 39 -5.31 9.57 -4.62
C HIS A 39 -4.23 8.59 -5.05
N LEU A 40 -3.15 8.54 -4.28
CA LEU A 40 -2.08 7.60 -4.47
C LEU A 40 -2.23 6.37 -3.58
N PHE A 41 -1.82 5.24 -4.12
CA PHE A 41 -1.68 3.96 -3.45
C PHE A 41 -0.28 3.41 -3.73
N LEU A 42 0.28 2.71 -2.75
CA LEU A 42 1.48 1.91 -2.99
C LEU A 42 1.11 0.73 -3.88
N VAL A 43 2.05 0.28 -4.71
CA VAL A 43 1.91 -0.94 -5.51
C VAL A 43 1.62 -2.11 -4.58
N GLY A 44 0.60 -2.91 -4.89
CA GLY A 44 0.16 -4.02 -4.07
C GLY A 44 -1.31 -3.98 -3.71
N GLY A 45 -1.79 -5.07 -3.13
CA GLY A 45 -3.21 -5.24 -2.90
C GLY A 45 -3.54 -6.30 -1.86
N GLY A 46 -4.68 -6.94 -2.06
CA GLY A 46 -5.23 -7.86 -1.06
C GLY A 46 -4.50 -9.20 -1.11
N VAL A 47 -4.25 -9.78 0.06
CA VAL A 47 -3.76 -11.16 0.13
C VAL A 47 -4.94 -12.11 -0.03
N GLU A 48 -4.92 -12.92 -1.08
CA GLU A 48 -5.90 -13.96 -1.37
C GLU A 48 -5.73 -15.19 -0.47
N SER A 49 -6.73 -16.08 -0.49
CA SER A 49 -6.66 -17.34 0.24
C SER A 49 -5.56 -18.24 -0.32
N GLU A 50 -4.71 -18.78 0.57
CA GLU A 50 -3.65 -19.75 0.26
C GLU A 50 -2.39 -19.20 -0.43
N GLU A 51 -2.30 -17.89 -0.69
CA GLU A 51 -1.04 -17.27 -1.13
C GLU A 51 -0.16 -16.76 0.03
N SER A 52 1.16 -16.76 -0.20
CA SER A 52 2.10 -16.11 0.71
C SER A 52 2.15 -14.60 0.43
N LEU A 53 2.66 -13.81 1.37
CA LEU A 53 2.76 -12.35 1.23
C LEU A 53 3.62 -11.97 0.02
N GLU A 54 4.69 -12.72 -0.23
CA GLU A 54 5.62 -12.50 -1.34
C GLU A 54 4.95 -12.81 -2.68
N ARG A 55 4.16 -13.89 -2.74
CA ARG A 55 3.41 -14.26 -3.95
C ARG A 55 2.32 -13.24 -4.25
N ALA A 56 1.59 -12.80 -3.24
CA ALA A 56 0.58 -11.76 -3.36
C ALA A 56 1.21 -10.47 -3.90
N LEU A 57 2.36 -10.04 -3.34
CA LEU A 57 2.99 -8.79 -3.76
C LEU A 57 3.55 -8.86 -5.20
N SER A 58 4.15 -9.98 -5.59
CA SER A 58 4.61 -10.19 -6.97
C SER A 58 3.43 -10.22 -7.95
N ARG A 59 2.33 -10.92 -7.63
CA ARG A 59 1.09 -10.92 -8.44
C ARG A 59 0.56 -9.51 -8.66
N GLU A 60 0.33 -8.76 -7.59
CA GLU A 60 -0.22 -7.41 -7.65
C GLU A 60 0.70 -6.46 -8.45
N SER A 61 2.03 -6.54 -8.24
CA SER A 61 2.98 -5.75 -9.03
C SER A 61 2.85 -6.05 -10.54
N ILE A 62 2.70 -7.32 -10.92
CA ILE A 62 2.55 -7.71 -12.33
C ILE A 62 1.20 -7.22 -12.87
N GLU A 63 0.12 -7.33 -12.10
CA GLU A 63 -1.23 -6.89 -12.49
C GLU A 63 -1.32 -5.38 -12.68
N GLU A 64 -0.72 -4.60 -11.77
CA GLU A 64 -0.75 -3.13 -11.78
C GLU A 64 0.30 -2.50 -12.72
N THR A 65 1.50 -3.08 -12.77
CA THR A 65 2.65 -2.46 -13.45
C THR A 65 3.16 -3.24 -14.66
N GLY A 66 2.89 -4.54 -14.72
CA GLY A 66 3.48 -5.45 -15.70
C GLY A 66 4.92 -5.88 -15.37
N HIS A 67 5.47 -5.43 -14.24
CA HIS A 67 6.82 -5.76 -13.76
C HIS A 67 6.76 -6.71 -12.57
N ASP A 68 7.75 -7.60 -12.49
CA ASP A 68 8.04 -8.31 -11.26
C ASP A 68 8.85 -7.42 -10.29
N ILE A 69 9.03 -7.87 -9.05
CA ILE A 69 9.76 -7.14 -8.02
C ILE A 69 10.69 -8.05 -7.23
N GLN A 70 11.74 -7.45 -6.70
CA GLN A 70 12.61 -8.08 -5.71
C GLN A 70 12.39 -7.46 -4.33
N ILE A 71 12.01 -8.28 -3.35
CA ILE A 71 11.90 -7.85 -1.95
C ILE A 71 13.31 -7.71 -1.36
N ILE A 72 13.61 -6.53 -0.80
CA ILE A 72 14.88 -6.22 -0.15
C ILE A 72 14.76 -6.40 1.36
N GLU A 73 13.75 -5.80 1.98
CA GLU A 73 13.48 -5.92 3.42
C GLU A 73 12.01 -5.69 3.78
N GLU A 74 11.57 -6.26 4.91
CA GLU A 74 10.28 -5.92 5.53
C GLU A 74 10.42 -4.57 6.24
N ILE A 75 9.64 -3.57 5.83
CA ILE A 75 9.57 -2.27 6.52
C ILE A 75 8.73 -2.41 7.79
N GLY A 76 7.59 -3.11 7.68
CA GLY A 76 6.77 -3.48 8.83
C GLY A 76 5.30 -3.58 8.52
N ARG A 77 4.50 -3.51 9.58
CA ARG A 77 3.04 -3.66 9.52
C ARG A 77 2.33 -2.61 10.36
N ALA A 78 1.24 -2.10 9.83
CA ALA A 78 0.36 -1.13 10.47
C ALA A 78 -1.09 -1.43 10.09
N GLU A 79 -2.03 -0.98 10.92
CA GLU A 79 -3.45 -1.23 10.69
C GLU A 79 -4.29 0.04 10.84
N ARG A 80 -5.45 0.04 10.20
CA ARG A 80 -6.43 1.12 10.27
C ARG A 80 -7.82 0.59 10.49
N HIS A 81 -8.53 1.16 11.46
CA HIS A 81 -9.96 0.97 11.63
C HIS A 81 -10.69 2.16 11.01
N TRP A 82 -11.42 1.93 9.93
CA TRP A 82 -12.26 2.93 9.31
C TRP A 82 -13.73 2.60 9.57
N VAL A 83 -14.46 3.55 10.15
CA VAL A 83 -15.89 3.43 10.41
C VAL A 83 -16.63 4.22 9.34
N SER A 84 -17.48 3.53 8.58
CA SER A 84 -18.39 4.18 7.66
C SER A 84 -19.51 4.86 8.46
N GLU A 85 -19.58 6.18 8.38
CA GLU A 85 -20.63 6.95 9.08
C GLU A 85 -22.03 6.63 8.54
N LYS A 86 -22.11 6.31 7.24
CA LYS A 86 -23.38 6.06 6.56
C LYS A 86 -23.82 4.60 6.65
N TYR A 87 -22.88 3.66 6.66
CA TYR A 87 -23.15 2.23 6.67
C TYR A 87 -22.24 1.52 7.68
N PRO A 88 -22.59 1.49 8.97
CA PRO A 88 -21.74 0.92 10.01
C PRO A 88 -21.34 -0.54 9.77
N GLY A 89 -22.15 -1.31 9.04
CA GLY A 89 -21.85 -2.70 8.63
C GLY A 89 -20.73 -2.83 7.57
N ASP A 90 -20.39 -1.74 6.89
CA ASP A 90 -19.31 -1.67 5.90
C ASP A 90 -18.01 -1.12 6.50
N SER A 91 -17.91 -1.09 7.84
CA SER A 91 -16.69 -0.66 8.52
C SER A 91 -15.54 -1.62 8.24
N GLN A 92 -14.35 -1.09 8.02
CA GLN A 92 -13.20 -1.84 7.51
C GLN A 92 -12.04 -1.86 8.52
N HIS A 93 -11.47 -3.04 8.71
CA HIS A 93 -10.21 -3.23 9.42
C HIS A 93 -9.14 -3.59 8.39
N ASN A 94 -8.39 -2.59 7.95
CA ASN A 94 -7.32 -2.78 6.98
C ASN A 94 -6.00 -3.04 7.72
N VAL A 95 -5.30 -4.10 7.37
CA VAL A 95 -3.93 -4.39 7.83
C VAL A 95 -3.01 -4.32 6.62
N GLY A 96 -2.08 -3.37 6.61
CA GLY A 96 -1.07 -3.21 5.58
C GLY A 96 0.29 -3.74 6.04
N ILE A 97 0.89 -4.61 5.23
CA ILE A 97 2.25 -5.10 5.39
C ILE A 97 3.08 -4.50 4.26
N VAL A 98 4.18 -3.83 4.57
CA VAL A 98 4.95 -3.04 3.61
C VAL A 98 6.38 -3.55 3.53
N TYR A 99 6.87 -3.69 2.30
CA TYR A 99 8.22 -4.12 1.96
C TYR A 99 8.93 -3.03 1.16
N ALA A 100 10.26 -2.91 1.34
CA ALA A 100 11.10 -2.17 0.40
C ALA A 100 11.43 -3.12 -0.76
N CYS A 101 11.22 -2.66 -1.99
CA CYS A 101 11.36 -3.48 -3.18
C CYS A 101 12.10 -2.75 -4.30
N GLU A 102 12.77 -3.53 -5.15
CA GLU A 102 13.28 -3.07 -6.44
C GLU A 102 12.33 -3.51 -7.56
N LEU A 103 12.07 -2.62 -8.52
CA LEU A 103 11.31 -2.93 -9.73
C LEU A 103 12.21 -3.68 -10.72
N LEU A 104 11.80 -4.86 -11.15
CA LEU A 104 12.54 -5.67 -12.12
C LEU A 104 12.09 -5.36 -13.56
N GLU A 105 12.52 -6.18 -14.51
CA GLU A 105 12.09 -6.04 -15.91
C GLU A 105 10.57 -6.20 -16.08
N LYS A 106 10.06 -5.58 -17.15
CA LYS A 106 8.66 -5.76 -17.56
C LYS A 106 8.50 -7.16 -18.14
N ILE A 107 7.56 -7.93 -17.60
CA ILE A 107 7.29 -9.32 -18.04
C ILE A 107 5.87 -9.52 -18.58
N ALA A 108 4.96 -8.58 -18.33
CA ALA A 108 3.59 -8.62 -18.82
C ALA A 108 3.08 -7.19 -19.12
N GLU A 109 1.97 -7.10 -19.85
CA GLU A 109 1.21 -5.85 -19.88
C GLU A 109 0.33 -5.76 -18.62
N PRO A 110 0.21 -4.57 -17.99
CA PRO A 110 -0.72 -4.37 -16.89
C PRO A 110 -2.12 -4.84 -17.24
N VAL A 111 -2.75 -5.53 -16.30
CA VAL A 111 -4.16 -5.93 -16.38
C VAL A 111 -5.06 -4.80 -15.91
N GLU A 112 -4.61 -4.09 -14.88
CA GLU A 112 -5.28 -2.94 -14.30
C GLU A 112 -5.11 -1.68 -15.16
N LYS A 113 -6.05 -0.72 -15.01
CA LYS A 113 -6.12 0.47 -15.91
C LYS A 113 -5.75 1.76 -15.20
N GLU A 114 -5.48 1.67 -13.91
CA GLU A 114 -4.99 2.72 -13.06
C GLU A 114 -3.66 3.26 -13.59
N ILE A 115 -3.37 4.52 -13.25
CA ILE A 115 -2.22 5.21 -13.82
C ILE A 115 -1.03 5.00 -12.89
N MET A 116 0.03 4.40 -13.42
CA MET A 116 1.31 4.32 -12.72
C MET A 116 2.04 5.66 -12.77
N ARG A 117 2.51 6.13 -11.62
CA ARG A 117 3.19 7.42 -11.50
C ARG A 117 4.41 7.35 -10.60
N TRP A 118 5.50 7.95 -11.06
CA TRP A 118 6.64 8.31 -10.23
C TRP A 118 6.39 9.66 -9.59
N VAL A 119 6.45 9.73 -8.26
CA VAL A 119 6.19 10.95 -7.48
C VAL A 119 7.30 11.21 -6.48
N ASP A 120 7.59 12.47 -6.17
CA ASP A 120 8.47 12.81 -5.06
C ASP A 120 7.78 12.59 -3.70
N PHE A 121 8.56 12.66 -2.61
CA PHE A 121 8.04 12.46 -1.27
C PHE A 121 7.00 13.50 -0.87
N ASP A 122 7.17 14.77 -1.25
CA ASP A 122 6.25 15.84 -0.88
C ASP A 122 4.85 15.59 -1.47
N TYR A 123 4.81 15.16 -2.74
CA TYR A 123 3.56 14.79 -3.39
C TYR A 123 2.98 13.50 -2.80
N LEU A 124 3.81 12.49 -2.53
CA LEU A 124 3.40 11.25 -1.87
C LEU A 124 2.75 11.54 -0.50
N GLU A 125 3.39 12.35 0.34
CA GLU A 125 2.91 12.68 1.69
C GLU A 125 1.54 13.35 1.66
N GLY A 126 1.29 14.22 0.67
CA GLY A 126 0.02 14.90 0.50
C GLY A 126 -1.11 14.06 -0.08
N HIS A 127 -0.81 12.95 -0.78
CA HIS A 127 -1.78 12.23 -1.61
C HIS A 127 -1.91 10.72 -1.32
N LEU A 128 -1.01 10.13 -0.53
CA LEU A 128 -1.07 8.71 -0.17
C LEU A 128 -2.32 8.44 0.69
N PHE A 129 -3.26 7.68 0.15
CA PHE A 129 -4.61 7.53 0.72
C PHE A 129 -4.62 6.88 2.10
N HIS A 130 -3.71 5.93 2.32
CA HIS A 130 -3.63 5.16 3.55
C HIS A 130 -2.60 5.77 4.52
N GLU A 131 -3.08 6.48 5.53
CA GLU A 131 -2.23 7.09 6.58
C GLU A 131 -1.29 6.08 7.26
N HIS A 132 -1.72 4.84 7.42
CA HIS A 132 -0.91 3.78 8.03
C HIS A 132 0.19 3.27 7.10
N HIS A 133 0.04 3.42 5.78
CA HIS A 133 1.12 3.17 4.82
C HIS A 133 2.12 4.32 4.84
N LEU A 134 1.64 5.57 4.86
CA LEU A 134 2.50 6.76 4.95
C LEU A 134 3.40 6.72 6.19
N TYR A 135 2.86 6.28 7.32
CA TYR A 135 3.64 6.04 8.53
C TYR A 135 4.81 5.09 8.29
N LEU A 136 4.58 3.96 7.63
CA LEU A 136 5.63 2.98 7.34
C LEU A 136 6.66 3.52 6.34
N VAL A 137 6.23 4.26 5.31
CA VAL A 137 7.14 4.96 4.39
C VAL A 137 8.04 5.94 5.15
N LYS A 138 7.48 6.75 6.05
CA LYS A 138 8.27 7.68 6.88
C LYS A 138 9.27 6.96 7.80
N GLN A 139 8.88 5.81 8.37
CA GLN A 139 9.81 4.98 9.15
C GLN A 139 10.96 4.46 8.30
N TYR A 140 10.68 3.97 7.09
CA TYR A 140 11.71 3.51 6.15
C TYR A 140 12.69 4.62 5.79
N LEU A 141 12.17 5.83 5.53
CA LEU A 141 12.96 7.03 5.24
C LEU A 141 13.66 7.62 6.48
N LYS A 142 13.43 7.07 7.68
CA LYS A 142 13.94 7.58 8.97
C LYS A 142 13.53 9.03 9.23
N ILE A 143 12.39 9.44 8.70
CA ILE A 143 11.78 10.75 8.95
C ILE A 143 11.09 10.69 10.31
N SER A 144 11.52 11.54 11.24
CA SER A 144 10.86 11.66 12.54
C SER A 144 9.52 12.39 12.38
N GLU A 145 8.46 11.90 13.01
CA GLU A 145 7.22 12.69 13.15
C GLU A 145 7.52 13.91 14.03
N PRO A 146 6.98 15.10 13.72
CA PRO A 146 7.11 16.29 14.56
C PRO A 146 6.47 16.14 15.94
#